data_AF-A0A2H1EE33-F1
#
_entry.id   AF-A0A2H1EE33-F1
#
_cell.length_a   1.000
_cell.length_b   1.000
_cell.length_c   1.000
_cell.angle_alpha   90.00
_cell.angle_beta   90.00
_cell.angle_gamma   90.00
#
_symmetry.space_group_name_H-M   'P 1'
#
loop_
_entity.id
_entity.type
_entity.pdbx_description
1 polymer ?
#
loop_
_entity_poly.entity_id
_entity_poly.type
_entity_poly.pdbx_seq_one_letter_code
_entity_poly.pdbx_strand_id
1 'polypeptide(L)' 'MGRTFEQWWSTIPKDLRDKVRRGDEGNKPLLNQINWIWVHNMMNQKGDLNPTSAELLDWVTSGQIEAMRQLKK' A
#
# COMPACT_ATOMS: atom_id res chain seq x y z
N MET A 1 12.90 12.07 1.85
CA MET A 1 11.80 12.18 0.87
C MET A 1 11.90 10.95 -0.03
N GLY A 2 11.15 9.90 0.31
CA GLY A 2 11.12 8.66 -0.46
C GLY A 2 10.16 8.75 -1.64
N ARG A 3 9.90 7.62 -2.30
CA ARG A 3 8.92 7.57 -3.41
C ARG A 3 7.51 7.82 -2.88
N THR A 4 6.64 8.43 -3.68
CA THR A 4 5.21 8.57 -3.31
C THR A 4 4.50 7.22 -3.39
N PHE A 5 3.34 7.11 -2.73
CA PHE A 5 2.52 5.89 -2.81
C PHE A 5 2.21 5.53 -4.27
N GLU A 6 1.85 6.48 -5.12
CA GLU A 6 1.55 6.22 -6.54
C GLU A 6 2.76 5.72 -7.32
N GLN A 7 3.94 6.28 -7.06
CA GLN A 7 5.19 5.84 -7.67
C GLN A 7 5.48 4.39 -7.28
N TRP A 8 5.37 4.05 -6.01
CA TRP A 8 5.52 2.67 -5.55
C TRP A 8 4.42 1.75 -6.12
N TRP A 9 3.16 2.18 -6.08
CA TRP A 9 2.01 1.44 -6.58
C TRP A 9 2.16 1.10 -8.06
N SER A 10 2.75 1.99 -8.87
CA SER A 10 3.03 1.73 -10.27
C SER A 10 4.01 0.56 -10.51
N THR A 11 4.92 0.30 -9.56
CA THR A 11 5.89 -0.81 -9.63
C THR A 11 5.27 -2.17 -9.32
N ILE A 12 4.10 -2.19 -8.67
CA ILE A 12 3.41 -3.41 -8.30
C ILE A 12 2.67 -3.98 -9.53
N PRO A 13 2.73 -5.31 -9.77
CA PRO A 13 1.99 -5.95 -10.85
C PRO A 13 0.50 -5.60 -10.81
N LYS A 14 -0.09 -5.33 -11.98
CA LYS A 14 -1.49 -4.90 -12.09
C LYS A 14 -2.43 -5.93 -11.46
N ASP A 15 -2.20 -7.22 -11.69
CA ASP A 15 -3.00 -8.31 -11.10
C ASP A 15 -3.02 -8.26 -9.57
N LEU A 16 -1.89 -7.89 -8.96
CA LEU A 16 -1.78 -7.78 -7.50
C LEU A 16 -2.55 -6.56 -6.99
N ARG A 17 -2.41 -5.43 -7.68
CA ARG A 17 -3.12 -4.19 -7.36
C ARG A 17 -4.64 -4.40 -7.42
N ASP A 18 -5.11 -5.02 -8.48
CA ASP A 18 -6.52 -5.31 -8.69
C ASP A 18 -7.04 -6.28 -7.63
N LYS A 19 -6.26 -7.31 -7.25
CA LYS A 19 -6.63 -8.25 -6.18
C LYS A 19 -6.75 -7.56 -4.82
N VAL A 20 -5.83 -6.66 -4.51
CA VAL A 20 -5.74 -5.97 -3.21
C VAL A 20 -6.80 -4.88 -3.09
N ARG A 21 -7.14 -4.22 -4.19
CA ARG A 21 -8.21 -3.21 -4.25
C ARG A 21 -9.58 -3.77 -4.59
N ARG A 22 -9.71 -5.08 -4.83
CA ARG A 22 -11.00 -5.71 -5.16
C ARG A 22 -12.01 -5.47 -4.04
N GLY A 23 -13.10 -4.76 -4.36
CA GLY A 23 -14.14 -4.39 -3.39
C GLY A 23 -13.84 -3.11 -2.60
N ASP A 24 -12.74 -2.43 -2.90
CA ASP A 24 -12.34 -1.16 -2.26
C ASP A 24 -11.91 -0.09 -3.28
N GLU A 25 -12.48 -0.15 -4.48
CA GLU A 25 -12.06 0.69 -5.61
C GLU A 25 -12.45 2.16 -5.44
N GLY A 26 -13.46 2.46 -4.61
CA GLY A 26 -13.92 3.82 -4.36
C GLY A 26 -13.20 4.55 -3.22
N ASN A 27 -12.42 3.84 -2.39
CA ASN A 27 -11.81 4.44 -1.21
C ASN A 27 -10.30 4.62 -1.36
N LYS A 28 -9.73 5.41 -0.45
CA LYS A 28 -8.29 5.58 -0.33
C LYS A 28 -7.61 4.23 -0.03
N PRO A 29 -6.37 4.03 -0.49
CA PRO A 29 -5.63 2.82 -0.18
C PRO A 29 -5.44 2.69 1.33
N LEU A 30 -5.70 1.49 1.86
CA LEU A 30 -5.53 1.21 3.28
C LEU A 30 -4.11 0.71 3.56
N LEU A 31 -3.59 1.02 4.74
CA LEU A 31 -2.33 0.46 5.22
C LEU A 31 -2.37 -1.08 5.20
N ASN A 32 -3.52 -1.68 5.50
CA ASN A 32 -3.68 -3.13 5.48
C ASN A 32 -3.50 -3.74 4.08
N GLN A 33 -3.89 -3.01 3.02
CA GLN A 33 -3.68 -3.42 1.63
C GLN A 33 -2.19 -3.47 1.30
N ILE A 34 -1.44 -2.48 1.77
CA ILE A 34 0.01 -2.40 1.59
C ILE A 34 0.70 -3.50 2.38
N ASN A 35 0.28 -3.74 3.62
CA ASN A 35 0.80 -4.86 4.43
C ASN A 35 0.57 -6.21 3.76
N TRP A 36 -0.59 -6.42 3.12
CA TRP A 36 -0.85 -7.64 2.38
C TRP A 36 0.13 -7.82 1.20
N ILE A 37 0.38 -6.75 0.43
CA ILE A 37 1.37 -6.75 -0.66
C ILE A 37 2.77 -7.04 -0.12
N TRP A 38 3.09 -6.48 1.05
CA TRP A 38 4.36 -6.67 1.70
C TRP A 38 4.63 -8.15 2.01
N VAL A 39 3.65 -8.81 2.65
CA VAL A 39 3.69 -10.25 2.94
C VAL A 39 3.74 -11.06 1.65
N HIS A 40 2.94 -10.70 0.64
CA HIS A 40 2.95 -11.39 -0.65
C HIS A 40 4.32 -11.31 -1.34
N ASN A 41 4.94 -10.13 -1.36
CA ASN A 41 6.26 -9.93 -1.94
C ASN A 41 7.34 -10.71 -1.16
N MET A 42 7.26 -10.72 0.18
CA MET A 42 8.17 -11.50 1.03
C MET A 42 8.05 -13.00 0.76
N MET A 43 6.82 -13.53 0.63
CA MET A 43 6.55 -14.93 0.27
C MET A 43 7.09 -15.31 -1.11
N ASN A 44 7.16 -14.37 -2.04
CA ASN A 44 7.73 -14.58 -3.38
C ASN A 44 9.22 -14.22 -3.48
N GLN A 45 9.91 -14.03 -2.35
CA GLN A 45 11.33 -13.63 -2.29
C GLN A 45 11.64 -12.30 -3.00
N LYS A 46 10.64 -11.43 -3.15
CA LYS A 46 10.75 -10.08 -3.74
C LYS A 46 10.70 -9.00 -2.66
N GLY A 47 11.46 -9.22 -1.59
CA GLY A 47 11.52 -8.33 -0.43
C GLY A 47 11.90 -6.89 -0.76
N ASP A 48 12.74 -6.71 -1.79
CA ASP A 48 13.28 -5.42 -2.22
C ASP A 48 12.26 -4.49 -2.89
N LEU A 49 11.12 -5.04 -3.35
CA LEU A 49 10.03 -4.24 -3.94
C LEU A 49 9.17 -3.57 -2.88
N ASN A 50 9.39 -3.86 -1.59
CA ASN A 50 8.59 -3.32 -0.53
C ASN A 50 9.01 -1.88 -0.18
N PRO A 51 8.06 -1.06 0.27
CA PRO A 51 8.40 0.27 0.73
C PRO A 51 9.16 0.16 2.05
N THR A 52 10.02 1.15 2.29
CA THR A 52 10.69 1.28 3.58
C THR A 52 9.70 1.73 4.65
N SER A 53 10.00 1.44 5.92
CA SER A 53 9.19 1.91 7.05
C SER A 53 9.05 3.45 7.09
N ALA A 54 10.06 4.17 6.59
CA ALA A 54 10.04 5.62 6.47
C ALA A 54 9.07 6.12 5.38
N GLU A 55 9.04 5.47 4.21
CA GLU A 55 8.06 5.75 3.15
C GLU A 55 6.63 5.46 3.63
N LEU A 56 6.44 4.33 4.30
CA LEU A 56 5.14 3.95 4.84
C LEU A 56 4.64 4.97 5.88
N LEU A 57 5.51 5.45 6.77
CA LEU A 57 5.19 6.50 7.74
C LEU A 57 4.86 7.83 7.04
N ASP A 58 5.62 8.20 6.02
CA ASP A 58 5.38 9.41 5.22
C ASP A 58 3.99 9.36 4.57
N TRP A 59 3.62 8.23 3.96
CA TRP A 59 2.33 8.10 3.28
C TRP A 59 1.13 8.15 4.24
N VAL A 60 1.28 7.59 5.45
CA VAL A 60 0.25 7.68 6.50
C VAL A 60 0.11 9.11 6.99
N THR A 61 1.23 9.76 7.31
CA THR A 61 1.22 11.12 7.88
C THR A 61 0.83 12.18 6.86
N SER A 62 1.14 11.97 5.57
CA SER A 62 0.73 12.83 4.46
C SER A 62 -0.71 12.59 4.00
N GLY A 63 -1.38 11.54 4.50
CA GLY A 63 -2.76 11.18 4.12
C GLY A 63 -2.91 10.63 2.69
N GLN A 64 -1.81 10.14 2.09
CA GLN A 64 -1.83 9.41 0.82
C GLN A 64 -2.52 8.04 0.98
N ILE A 65 -2.38 7.45 2.17
CA ILE A 65 -3.01 6.18 2.55
C ILE A 65 -3.71 6.33 3.90
N GLU A 66 -4.74 5.52 4.13
CA GLU A 66 -5.43 5.50 5.42
C GLU A 66 -4.89 4.37 6.30
N ALA A 67 -4.38 4.71 7.50
CA ALA A 67 -3.92 3.71 8.46
C ALA A 67 -5.07 2.80 8.93
N MET A 68 -6.24 3.39 9.19
CA MET A 68 -7.48 2.69 9.51
C MET A 68 -8.64 3.41 8.86
N ARG A 69 -9.66 2.67 8.40
CA ARG A 69 -10.93 3.29 8.01
C ARG A 69 -11.52 3.96 9.24
N GLN A 70 -11.64 5.28 9.19
CA GLN A 70 -12.40 6.02 10.18
C GLN A 70 -13.86 5.63 10.00
N LEU A 71 -14.34 4.68 10.82
CA LEU A 71 -15.77 4.54 11.06
C LEU A 71 -16.22 5.83 11.71
N LYS A 72 -16.77 6.78 10.92
CA LYS A 72 -17.48 7.91 11.50
C LYS A 72 -18.59 7.33 12.37
N LYS A 73 -18.41 7.51 13.69
CA LYS A 73 -19.43 7.22 14.69
C LYS A 73 -20.53 8.28 14.62
#